data_AF-A0A7D9DZ55-F1
#
_entry.id   AF-A0A7D9DZ55-F1
#
_cell.length_a   1.000
_cell.length_b   1.000
_cell.length_c   1.000
_cell.angle_alpha   90.00
_cell.angle_beta   90.00
_cell.angle_gamma   90.00
#
_symmetry.space_group_name_H-M   'P 1'
#
loop_
_entity.id
_entity.type
_entity.pdbx_description
1 polymer ?
#
loop_
_entity_poly.entity_id
_entity_poly.type
_entity_poly.pdbx_seq_one_letter_code
_entity_poly.pdbx_strand_id
1 'polypeptide(L)'
;MADASDSVSGSEDEFNSPESPGPSTLKQSSKSTRKDSGAANPVTEKTMRAEVKVATMLVQHNIPLAVADELTPLFQDIFSDSEIAKNYSSRRTKTACIINGAVAPFFQQSLVEHVKNNPFSIAINGSSDNAVEKMNPLTVRIFYVSVYILSFIPFMLLI
;
A
#
# COMPACT_ATOMS: atom_id res chain seq x y z
N MET A 1 55.19 58.62 -9.94
CA MET A 1 54.13 57.61 -10.10
C MET A 1 54.79 56.44 -10.81
N ALA A 2 55.30 55.49 -10.03
CA ALA A 2 56.16 54.41 -10.55
C ALA A 2 55.31 53.22 -10.99
N ASP A 3 55.71 52.67 -12.12
CA ASP A 3 55.24 51.46 -12.80
C ASP A 3 55.74 50.19 -12.08
N ALA A 4 54.94 49.12 -12.07
CA ALA A 4 55.40 47.74 -11.87
C ALA A 4 54.26 46.75 -12.17
N SER A 5 54.40 46.07 -13.30
CA SER A 5 53.82 44.76 -13.56
C SER A 5 54.70 43.70 -12.87
N ASP A 6 54.12 42.73 -12.18
CA ASP A 6 54.73 41.40 -12.09
C ASP A 6 53.70 40.28 -11.90
N SER A 7 54.01 39.15 -12.50
CA SER A 7 53.24 37.91 -12.58
C SER A 7 53.64 36.95 -11.45
N VAL A 8 52.98 35.78 -11.33
CA VAL A 8 53.41 34.50 -10.69
C VAL A 8 52.17 33.89 -9.99
N SER A 9 51.45 32.99 -10.67
CA SER A 9 51.61 31.51 -10.75
C SER A 9 50.85 30.78 -9.64
N GLY A 10 49.88 29.96 -10.06
CA GLY A 10 49.00 29.21 -9.18
C GLY A 10 49.68 28.09 -8.41
N SER A 11 49.08 27.76 -7.26
CA SER A 11 49.26 26.50 -6.55
C SER A 11 47.98 25.67 -6.70
N GLU A 12 48.15 24.48 -7.25
CA GLU A 12 47.13 23.45 -7.37
C GLU A 12 46.86 22.84 -5.99
N ASP A 13 45.66 23.03 -5.46
CA ASP A 13 45.19 22.28 -4.28
C ASP A 13 44.42 21.04 -4.76
N GLU A 14 45.15 19.93 -4.77
CA GLU A 14 44.70 18.56 -5.01
C GLU A 14 43.84 18.09 -3.82
N PHE A 15 42.51 18.09 -3.96
CA PHE A 15 41.61 17.43 -3.00
C PHE A 15 41.17 16.06 -3.53
N ASN A 16 41.78 15.05 -2.90
CA ASN A 16 41.75 13.63 -3.20
C ASN A 16 40.33 13.02 -3.09
N SER A 17 39.99 12.14 -4.03
CA SER A 17 38.77 11.34 -4.01
C SER A 17 38.91 10.17 -3.03
N PRO A 18 37.98 9.95 -2.08
CA PRO A 18 38.08 8.78 -1.20
C PRO A 18 37.64 7.49 -1.92
N GLU A 19 38.55 6.52 -1.86
CA GLU A 19 38.46 5.12 -2.29
C GLU A 19 37.18 4.37 -1.87
N SER A 20 36.78 3.44 -2.73
CA SER A 20 35.73 2.45 -2.51
C SER A 20 36.12 1.40 -1.45
N PRO A 21 35.28 1.10 -0.44
CA PRO A 21 35.49 -0.05 0.43
C PRO A 21 35.01 -1.35 -0.22
N GLY A 22 35.86 -2.38 -0.15
CA GLY A 22 35.63 -3.75 -0.62
C GLY A 22 34.56 -4.54 0.17
N PRO A 23 34.29 -5.81 -0.21
CA PRO A 23 33.07 -6.52 0.16
C PRO A 23 33.13 -7.08 1.58
N SER A 24 32.34 -6.51 2.49
CA SER A 24 32.06 -7.12 3.79
C SER A 24 30.99 -8.20 3.66
N THR A 25 31.36 -9.42 4.04
CA THR A 25 30.55 -10.64 4.06
C THR A 25 29.24 -10.48 4.83
N LEU A 26 28.11 -10.38 4.12
CA LEU A 26 26.77 -10.45 4.70
C LEU A 26 26.46 -11.91 5.06
N LYS A 27 26.42 -12.20 6.37
CA LYS A 27 25.80 -13.42 6.89
C LYS A 27 24.32 -13.43 6.49
N GLN A 28 23.95 -14.31 5.58
CA GLN A 28 22.56 -14.55 5.21
C GLN A 28 21.81 -15.07 6.45
N SER A 29 21.03 -14.19 7.08
CA SER A 29 19.97 -14.58 8.01
C SER A 29 18.90 -15.28 7.19
N SER A 30 18.74 -16.58 7.47
CA SER A 30 17.82 -17.47 6.78
C SER A 30 16.40 -16.89 6.77
N LYS A 31 15.98 -16.39 5.62
CA LYS A 31 14.59 -16.06 5.32
C LYS A 31 13.79 -17.36 5.46
N SER A 32 13.17 -17.56 6.62
CA SER A 32 12.26 -18.67 6.89
C SER A 32 11.00 -18.45 6.05
N THR A 33 11.07 -18.82 4.78
CA THR A 33 9.90 -19.15 3.99
C THR A 33 9.32 -20.41 4.59
N ARG A 34 8.31 -20.26 5.46
CA ARG A 34 7.41 -21.37 5.76
C ARG A 34 6.65 -21.68 4.47
N LYS A 35 7.21 -22.61 3.70
CA LYS A 35 6.49 -23.34 2.66
C LYS A 35 5.54 -24.26 3.42
N ASP A 36 4.36 -23.76 3.75
CA ASP A 36 3.29 -24.60 4.27
C ASP A 36 2.71 -25.38 3.08
N SER A 37 3.38 -26.48 2.74
CA SER A 37 2.80 -27.52 1.90
C SER A 37 1.85 -28.35 2.75
N GLY A 38 0.78 -27.73 3.24
CA GLY A 38 -0.39 -28.39 3.79
C GLY A 38 -1.45 -28.41 2.69
N ALA A 39 -2.05 -29.58 2.42
CA ALA A 39 -3.24 -29.64 1.60
C ALA A 39 -4.27 -28.66 2.19
N ALA A 40 -4.53 -27.55 1.51
CA ALA A 40 -5.39 -26.51 2.04
C ALA A 40 -6.77 -27.11 2.26
N ASN A 41 -7.20 -27.17 3.53
CA ASN A 41 -8.55 -27.61 3.85
C ASN A 41 -9.52 -26.75 3.04
N PRO A 42 -10.46 -27.34 2.27
CA PRO A 42 -11.33 -26.59 1.36
C PRO A 42 -12.18 -25.55 2.12
N VAL A 43 -12.42 -25.78 3.41
CA VAL A 43 -13.13 -24.84 4.29
C VAL A 43 -12.28 -23.60 4.58
N THR A 44 -10.98 -23.76 4.87
CA THR A 44 -10.07 -22.64 5.17
C THR A 44 -9.93 -21.69 3.98
N GLU A 45 -9.82 -22.22 2.76
CA GLU A 45 -9.77 -21.39 1.55
C GLU A 45 -11.08 -20.60 1.34
N LYS A 46 -12.22 -21.25 1.56
CA LYS A 46 -13.54 -20.59 1.47
C LYS A 46 -13.70 -19.50 2.54
N THR A 47 -13.22 -19.73 3.75
CA THR A 47 -13.20 -18.73 4.82
C THR A 47 -12.32 -17.54 4.45
N MET A 48 -11.09 -17.77 3.99
CA MET A 48 -10.21 -16.70 3.52
C MET A 48 -10.86 -15.88 2.38
N ARG A 49 -11.53 -16.56 1.44
CA ARG A 49 -12.29 -15.88 0.37
C ARG A 49 -13.43 -15.03 0.91
N ALA A 50 -14.15 -15.49 1.93
CA ALA A 50 -15.19 -14.71 2.59
C ALA A 50 -14.62 -13.45 3.27
N GLU A 51 -13.48 -13.58 3.96
CA GLU A 51 -12.79 -12.46 4.60
C GLU A 51 -12.36 -11.39 3.59
N VAL A 52 -11.78 -11.79 2.46
CA VAL A 52 -11.40 -10.87 1.37
C VAL A 52 -12.63 -10.17 0.77
N LYS A 53 -13.74 -10.90 0.58
CA LYS A 53 -14.99 -10.30 0.07
C LYS A 53 -15.56 -9.26 1.03
N VAL A 54 -15.60 -9.57 2.33
CA VAL A 54 -16.08 -8.62 3.34
C VAL A 54 -15.16 -7.39 3.41
N ALA A 55 -13.84 -7.61 3.41
CA ALA A 55 -12.87 -6.51 3.41
C ALA A 55 -13.04 -5.58 2.19
N THR A 56 -13.25 -6.17 1.01
CA THR A 56 -13.49 -5.42 -0.23
C THR A 56 -14.79 -4.63 -0.17
N MET A 57 -15.87 -5.23 0.35
CA MET A 57 -17.16 -4.57 0.58
C MET A 57 -17.03 -3.35 1.51
N LEU A 58 -16.29 -3.48 2.61
CA LEU A 58 -16.08 -2.37 3.54
C LEU A 58 -15.40 -1.19 2.84
N VAL A 59 -14.37 -1.45 2.04
CA VAL A 59 -13.65 -0.42 1.27
C VAL A 59 -14.55 0.21 0.20
N GLN A 60 -15.25 -0.62 -0.59
CA GLN A 60 -16.09 -0.15 -1.70
C GLN A 60 -17.20 0.80 -1.26
N HIS A 61 -17.73 0.59 -0.05
CA HIS A 61 -18.83 1.38 0.50
C HIS A 61 -18.39 2.40 1.54
N ASN A 62 -17.08 2.64 1.70
CA ASN A 62 -16.52 3.54 2.72
C ASN A 62 -17.05 3.25 4.15
N ILE A 63 -17.25 1.96 4.47
CA ILE A 63 -17.71 1.54 5.79
C ILE A 63 -16.52 1.48 6.76
N PRO A 64 -16.62 2.06 7.97
CA PRO A 64 -15.54 2.03 8.94
C PRO A 64 -15.09 0.60 9.26
N LEU A 65 -13.77 0.37 9.30
CA LEU A 65 -13.23 -0.96 9.65
C LEU A 65 -13.56 -1.42 11.08
N ALA A 66 -13.98 -0.50 11.95
CA ALA A 66 -14.51 -0.85 13.26
C ALA A 66 -15.73 -1.79 13.17
N VAL A 67 -16.49 -1.73 12.08
CA VAL A 67 -17.63 -2.64 11.85
C VAL A 67 -17.16 -4.09 11.74
N ALA A 68 -15.94 -4.36 11.24
CA ALA A 68 -15.41 -5.72 11.13
C ALA A 68 -15.30 -6.46 12.48
N ASP A 69 -15.17 -5.72 13.59
CA ASP A 69 -15.08 -6.33 14.93
C ASP A 69 -16.41 -6.96 15.35
N GLU A 70 -17.53 -6.35 14.94
CA GLU A 70 -18.90 -6.78 15.21
C GLU A 70 -19.38 -7.83 14.20
N LEU A 71 -18.85 -7.84 12.98
CA LEU A 71 -19.25 -8.81 11.95
C LEU A 71 -18.88 -10.25 12.31
N THR A 72 -17.75 -10.45 12.99
CA THR A 72 -17.30 -11.80 13.39
C THR A 72 -18.32 -12.52 14.29
N PRO A 73 -18.71 -11.99 15.46
CA PRO A 73 -19.72 -12.63 16.29
C PRO A 73 -21.10 -12.66 15.62
N LEU A 74 -21.45 -11.63 14.84
CA LEU A 74 -22.73 -11.59 14.12
C LEU A 74 -22.86 -12.73 13.12
N PHE A 75 -21.82 -13.01 12.31
CA PHE A 75 -21.86 -14.11 11.33
C PHE A 75 -21.99 -15.47 12.01
N GLN A 76 -21.33 -15.68 13.15
CA GLN A 76 -21.42 -16.93 13.90
C GLN A 76 -22.81 -17.15 14.50
N ASP A 77 -23.49 -16.08 14.90
CA ASP A 77 -24.85 -16.12 15.45
C ASP A 77 -25.91 -16.37 14.35
N ILE A 78 -25.91 -15.56 13.29
CA ILE A 78 -26.93 -15.65 12.24
C ILE A 78 -26.73 -16.84 11.29
N PHE A 79 -25.51 -17.37 11.17
CA PHE A 79 -25.16 -18.51 10.29
C PHE A 79 -24.56 -19.67 11.09
N SER A 80 -25.28 -20.15 12.09
CA SER A 80 -24.83 -21.21 13.01
C SER A 80 -24.66 -22.60 12.35
N ASP A 81 -25.19 -22.82 11.16
CA ASP A 81 -25.03 -24.02 10.32
C ASP A 81 -23.76 -23.97 9.45
N SER A 82 -23.25 -22.79 9.15
CA SER A 82 -22.12 -22.57 8.25
C SER A 82 -20.77 -22.78 8.93
N GLU A 83 -20.01 -23.78 8.48
CA GLU A 83 -18.61 -23.97 8.90
C GLU A 83 -17.72 -22.77 8.54
N ILE A 84 -18.05 -22.05 7.46
CA ILE A 84 -17.31 -20.85 7.05
C ILE A 84 -17.53 -19.73 8.07
N ALA A 85 -18.78 -19.52 8.50
CA ALA A 85 -19.10 -18.49 9.48
C ALA A 85 -18.48 -18.79 10.85
N LYS A 86 -18.50 -20.05 11.27
CA LYS A 86 -17.81 -20.51 12.49
C LYS A 86 -16.31 -20.23 12.47
N ASN A 87 -15.68 -20.43 11.32
CA ASN A 87 -14.24 -20.20 11.16
C ASN A 87 -13.89 -18.74 10.80
N TYR A 88 -14.89 -17.91 10.50
CA TYR A 88 -14.68 -16.49 10.20
C TYR A 88 -14.12 -15.80 11.45
N SER A 89 -12.97 -15.15 11.29
CA SER A 89 -12.24 -14.52 12.40
C SER A 89 -11.62 -13.19 12.00
N SER A 90 -12.13 -12.55 10.94
CA SER A 90 -11.61 -11.27 10.46
C SER A 90 -12.19 -10.09 11.20
N ARG A 91 -11.33 -9.47 11.99
CA ARG A 91 -11.56 -8.22 12.73
C ARG A 91 -10.80 -7.06 12.10
N ARG A 92 -10.78 -5.88 12.75
CA ARG A 92 -10.15 -4.67 12.21
C ARG A 92 -8.71 -4.87 11.69
N THR A 93 -7.81 -5.43 12.50
CA THR A 93 -6.39 -5.58 12.13
C THR A 93 -6.19 -6.58 10.99
N LYS A 94 -6.89 -7.72 11.03
CA LYS A 94 -6.81 -8.72 9.95
C LYS A 94 -7.39 -8.19 8.65
N THR A 95 -8.53 -7.49 8.74
CA THR A 95 -9.18 -6.83 7.61
C THR A 95 -8.26 -5.75 7.01
N ALA A 96 -7.64 -4.91 7.83
CA ALA A 96 -6.66 -3.91 7.39
C ALA A 96 -5.45 -4.57 6.70
N CYS A 97 -4.94 -5.66 7.26
CA CYS A 97 -3.85 -6.43 6.65
C CYS A 97 -4.24 -7.02 5.28
N ILE A 98 -5.46 -7.57 5.16
CA ILE A 98 -5.98 -8.07 3.87
C ILE A 98 -6.12 -6.92 2.87
N ILE A 99 -6.64 -5.77 3.30
CA ILE A 99 -6.80 -4.60 2.44
C ILE A 99 -5.43 -4.13 1.93
N ASN A 100 -4.49 -3.88 2.83
CA ASN A 100 -3.18 -3.34 2.50
C ASN A 100 -2.28 -4.35 1.77
N GLY A 101 -2.38 -5.63 2.11
CA GLY A 101 -1.51 -6.68 1.57
C GLY A 101 -1.99 -7.29 0.26
N ALA A 102 -3.30 -7.31 0.00
CA ALA A 102 -3.85 -8.00 -1.17
C ALA A 102 -4.77 -7.10 -2.02
N VAL A 103 -5.71 -6.41 -1.41
CA VAL A 103 -6.76 -5.67 -2.14
C VAL A 103 -6.20 -4.40 -2.79
N ALA A 104 -5.51 -3.56 -2.00
CA ALA A 104 -4.90 -2.32 -2.45
C ALA A 104 -3.90 -2.50 -3.61
N PRO A 105 -2.90 -3.42 -3.55
CA PRO A 105 -1.95 -3.60 -4.64
C PRO A 105 -2.62 -4.12 -5.92
N PHE A 106 -3.66 -4.95 -5.81
CA PHE A 106 -4.42 -5.43 -6.97
C PHE A 106 -5.11 -4.27 -7.70
N PHE A 107 -5.85 -3.43 -6.97
CA PHE A 107 -6.52 -2.27 -7.58
C PHE A 107 -5.54 -1.22 -8.07
N GLN A 108 -4.42 -1.02 -7.38
CA GLN A 108 -3.38 -0.10 -7.82
C GLN A 108 -2.75 -0.54 -9.15
N GLN A 109 -2.43 -1.82 -9.32
CA GLN A 109 -1.90 -2.35 -10.57
C GLN A 109 -2.90 -2.18 -11.72
N SER A 110 -4.16 -2.53 -11.48
CA SER A 110 -5.25 -2.35 -12.45
C SER A 110 -5.44 -0.88 -12.84
N LEU A 111 -5.41 0.03 -11.86
CA LEU A 111 -5.48 1.48 -12.07
C LEU A 111 -4.32 1.98 -12.94
N VAL A 112 -3.09 1.58 -12.61
CA VAL A 112 -1.88 1.98 -13.36
C VAL A 112 -1.93 1.48 -14.80
N GLU A 113 -2.34 0.23 -15.01
CA GLU A 113 -2.49 -0.34 -16.35
C GLU A 113 -3.56 0.40 -17.16
N HIS A 114 -4.67 0.78 -16.52
CA HIS A 114 -5.71 1.53 -17.19
C HIS A 114 -5.26 2.95 -17.60
N VAL A 115 -4.64 3.67 -16.66
CA VAL A 115 -4.14 5.04 -16.84
C VAL A 115 -3.04 5.13 -17.90
N LYS A 116 -2.26 4.06 -18.11
CA LYS A 116 -1.25 3.99 -19.20
C LYS A 116 -1.86 3.95 -20.60
N ASN A 117 -3.06 3.39 -20.74
CA ASN A 117 -3.65 3.06 -22.03
C ASN A 117 -4.88 3.91 -22.38
N ASN A 118 -5.41 4.70 -21.45
CA ASN A 118 -6.67 5.42 -21.61
C ASN A 118 -6.56 6.86 -21.10
N PRO A 119 -7.36 7.80 -21.62
CA PRO A 119 -7.46 9.14 -21.07
C PRO A 119 -7.91 9.12 -19.60
N PHE A 120 -7.31 10.00 -18.81
CA PHE A 120 -7.65 10.19 -17.39
C PHE A 120 -7.49 11.66 -17.01
N SER A 121 -8.07 12.03 -15.87
CA SER A 121 -7.89 13.35 -15.26
C SER A 121 -7.42 13.18 -13.82
N ILE A 122 -6.59 14.12 -13.35
CA ILE A 122 -6.06 14.14 -11.99
C ILE A 122 -6.55 15.43 -11.33
N ALA A 123 -7.05 15.29 -10.10
CA ALA A 123 -7.37 16.40 -9.23
C ALA A 123 -6.63 16.23 -7.90
N ILE A 124 -6.05 17.32 -7.41
CA ILE A 124 -5.45 17.38 -6.08
C ILE A 124 -6.40 18.23 -5.24
N ASN A 125 -7.01 17.63 -4.23
CA ASN A 125 -7.85 18.38 -3.30
C ASN A 125 -6.96 19.03 -2.23
N GLY A 126 -7.31 20.25 -1.81
CA GLY A 126 -6.51 21.06 -0.88
C GLY A 126 -6.14 20.28 0.38
N SER A 127 -4.89 20.45 0.83
CA SER A 127 -4.37 19.68 1.95
C SER A 127 -4.98 20.10 3.29
N SER A 128 -5.36 19.14 4.14
CA SER A 128 -5.58 19.42 5.56
C SER A 128 -4.23 19.44 6.28
N ASP A 129 -3.93 20.56 6.92
CA ASP A 129 -2.77 20.72 7.79
C ASP A 129 -3.25 20.60 9.24
N ASN A 130 -2.88 19.50 9.91
CA ASN A 130 -3.13 19.34 11.34
C ASN A 130 -1.90 19.69 12.19
N ALA A 131 -1.00 20.55 11.68
CA ALA A 131 0.29 20.96 12.25
C ALA A 131 1.33 19.84 12.43
N VAL A 132 0.91 18.57 12.48
CA VAL A 132 1.76 17.39 12.64
C VAL A 132 1.95 16.66 11.30
N GLU A 133 0.90 16.58 10.49
CA GLU A 133 0.93 15.88 9.20
C GLU A 133 0.17 16.67 8.14
N LYS A 134 0.79 16.79 6.95
CA LYS A 134 0.19 17.39 5.77
C LYS A 134 -0.32 16.29 4.85
N MET A 135 -1.64 16.17 4.71
CA MET A 135 -2.26 15.21 3.80
C MET A 135 -2.65 15.90 2.50
N ASN A 136 -2.17 15.41 1.35
CA ASN A 136 -2.56 15.92 0.03
C ASN A 136 -3.29 14.85 -0.78
N PRO A 137 -4.62 14.73 -0.66
CA PRO A 137 -5.38 13.69 -1.35
C PRO A 137 -5.35 13.89 -2.87
N LEU A 138 -4.89 12.85 -3.57
CA LEU A 138 -4.89 12.76 -5.03
C LEU A 138 -6.11 11.95 -5.49
N THR A 139 -6.91 12.54 -6.37
CA THR A 139 -8.04 11.85 -7.02
C THR A 139 -7.72 11.65 -8.49
N VAL A 140 -7.79 10.39 -8.97
CA VAL A 140 -7.69 10.06 -10.38
C VAL A 140 -9.07 9.70 -10.90
N ARG A 141 -9.58 10.46 -11.88
CA ARG A 141 -10.83 10.17 -12.57
C ARG A 141 -10.52 9.50 -13.90
N ILE A 142 -11.08 8.31 -14.06
CA ILE A 142 -10.96 7.45 -15.22
C ILE A 142 -12.24 7.55 -16.05
N PHE A 143 -12.12 7.51 -17.38
CA PHE A 143 -13.25 7.53 -18.30
C PHE A 143 -13.44 6.15 -18.95
N TYR A 144 -14.48 5.43 -18.53
CA TYR A 144 -14.93 4.22 -19.22
C TYR A 144 -16.02 4.59 -20.24
N VAL A 145 -16.02 3.94 -21.41
CA VAL A 145 -17.04 4.14 -22.47
C VAL A 145 -18.45 3.69 -22.03
N SER A 146 -18.58 3.04 -20.86
CA SER A 146 -19.84 2.89 -20.14
C SER A 146 -19.52 2.64 -18.67
N VAL A 147 -20.23 3.32 -17.76
CA VAL A 147 -20.10 3.29 -16.28
C VAL A 147 -19.07 4.27 -15.67
N TYR A 148 -19.58 5.28 -14.95
CA TYR A 148 -18.80 6.22 -14.13
C TYR A 148 -18.36 5.52 -12.84
N ILE A 149 -17.10 5.09 -12.74
CA ILE A 149 -16.51 4.66 -11.47
C ILE A 149 -15.71 5.83 -10.89
N LEU A 150 -16.28 6.48 -9.89
CA LEU A 150 -15.59 7.48 -9.08
C LEU A 150 -14.77 6.72 -8.02
N SER A 151 -13.60 6.22 -8.39
CA SER A 151 -12.71 5.55 -7.44
C SER A 151 -12.03 6.59 -6.56
N PHE A 152 -12.65 6.90 -5.43
CA PHE A 152 -11.98 7.61 -4.33
C PHE A 152 -11.21 6.55 -3.55
N ILE A 153 -9.90 6.43 -3.79
CA ILE A 153 -9.03 5.67 -2.90
C ILE A 153 -8.53 6.68 -1.86
N PRO A 154 -9.13 6.78 -0.66
CA PRO A 154 -8.44 7.46 0.41
C PRO A 154 -7.21 6.63 0.73
N PHE A 155 -6.02 7.21 0.53
CA PHE A 155 -4.73 6.62 0.93
C PHE A 155 -4.56 6.61 2.48
N MET A 156 -5.66 6.54 3.23
CA MET A 156 -5.67 6.56 4.69
C MET A 156 -6.27 5.26 5.20
N LEU A 157 -5.42 4.24 5.23
CA LEU A 157 -5.52 3.18 6.22
C LEU A 157 -4.13 2.63 6.57
N LEU A 158 -3.27 3.51 7.06
CA LEU A 158 -2.11 3.13 7.84
C LEU A 158 -2.28 3.71 9.24
N ILE A 159 -2.96 2.96 10.10
CA ILE A 159 -2.77 2.98 11.56
C ILE A 159 -2.71 1.53 12.00
#